data_AF-A0A1F6HY54-F1
#
_entry.id   AF-A0A1F6HY54-F1
#
_cell.length_a   1.000
_cell.length_b   1.000
_cell.length_c   1.000
_cell.angle_alpha   90.00
_cell.angle_beta   90.00
_cell.angle_gamma   90.00
#
_symmetry.space_group_name_H-M   'P 1'
#
loop_
_entity.id
_entity.type
_entity.pdbx_description
1 polymer ?
#
loop_
_entity_poly.entity_id
_entity_poly.type
_entity_poly.pdbx_seq_one_letter_code
_entity_poly.pdbx_strand_id
1 'polypeptide(L)'
;MSPEVPDPEQKVFRITPKHPNKWLVSHKITSSDAKRTIANDVVLNAEELEDELDLNFILDHIHIEAVGVRSKGINAVAFSVATTIGSVALRMGKDMDSPEIVYMSGYYFYGVLDQLAQKLNPQIEAGRQGARRFVSEEAKKKQLDKEEREAEKVAASKDKLQTSLAQFAEQGGLSDPQHLEILKRLTFMPNSDNQKKHKIIDLLKTGDIAGAYEILQKVNIREVLDERI
;
A
#
# COMPACT_ATOMS: atom_id res chain seq x y z
N MET A 1 26.18 -27.14 -24.03
CA MET A 1 25.31 -25.98 -24.32
C MET A 1 24.32 -25.91 -23.18
N SER A 2 24.45 -24.91 -22.30
CA SER A 2 23.49 -24.72 -21.21
C SER A 2 22.22 -24.11 -21.82
N PRO A 3 21.03 -24.61 -21.48
CA PRO A 3 19.79 -24.00 -21.96
C PRO A 3 19.69 -22.59 -21.39
N GLU A 4 19.53 -21.60 -22.28
CA GLU A 4 19.10 -20.26 -21.91
C GLU A 4 17.75 -20.40 -21.21
N VAL A 5 17.72 -20.08 -19.91
CA VAL A 5 16.48 -19.88 -19.18
C VAL A 5 15.81 -18.69 -19.86
N PRO A 6 14.55 -18.81 -20.33
CA PRO A 6 13.87 -17.68 -20.93
C PRO A 6 13.80 -16.57 -19.88
N ASP A 7 14.42 -15.44 -20.22
CA ASP A 7 14.37 -14.21 -19.43
C ASP A 7 12.89 -13.88 -19.20
N PRO A 8 12.39 -13.84 -17.96
CA PRO A 8 10.98 -13.54 -17.73
C PRO A 8 10.71 -12.17 -18.37
N GLU A 9 9.79 -12.13 -19.35
CA GLU A 9 9.48 -10.91 -20.11
C GLU A 9 9.35 -9.71 -19.15
N GLN A 10 10.29 -8.77 -19.29
CA GLN A 10 10.37 -7.62 -18.40
C GLN A 10 9.09 -6.80 -18.59
N LYS A 11 8.23 -6.77 -17.57
CA LYS A 11 6.94 -6.06 -17.60
C LYS A 11 7.16 -4.58 -17.88
N VAL A 12 6.47 -4.03 -18.89
CA VAL A 12 6.53 -2.61 -19.22
C VAL A 12 5.42 -1.86 -18.47
N PHE A 13 5.80 -1.02 -17.51
CA PHE A 13 4.85 -0.23 -16.73
C PHE A 13 4.42 1.03 -17.49
N ARG A 14 3.10 1.20 -17.67
CA ARG A 14 2.52 2.37 -18.35
C ARG A 14 1.87 3.29 -17.33
N ILE A 15 2.70 4.08 -16.66
CA ILE A 15 2.21 5.03 -15.65
C ILE A 15 1.57 6.23 -16.34
N THR A 16 0.28 6.49 -16.09
CA THR A 16 -0.38 7.68 -16.62
C THR A 16 -0.01 8.92 -15.80
N PRO A 17 0.08 10.10 -16.45
CA PRO A 17 0.27 11.36 -15.73
C PRO A 17 -0.86 11.62 -14.74
N LYS A 18 -0.49 11.98 -13.50
CA LYS A 18 -1.42 12.25 -12.40
C LYS A 18 -1.30 13.69 -11.92
N HIS A 19 -1.96 14.04 -10.82
CA HIS A 19 -1.96 15.42 -10.36
C HIS A 19 -0.53 15.91 -10.07
N PRO A 20 -0.12 17.05 -10.67
CA PRO A 20 1.23 17.55 -10.51
C PRO A 20 1.43 18.17 -9.12
N ASN A 21 2.69 18.35 -8.71
CA ASN A 21 3.04 19.02 -7.46
C ASN A 21 2.41 20.42 -7.34
N LYS A 22 2.30 21.15 -8.46
CA LYS A 22 1.61 22.45 -8.51
C LYS A 22 0.14 22.37 -8.08
N TRP A 23 -0.53 21.27 -8.40
CA TRP A 23 -1.89 21.01 -7.93
C TRP A 23 -1.90 20.78 -6.41
N LEU A 24 -0.96 19.98 -5.88
CA LEU A 24 -0.82 19.74 -4.43
C LEU A 24 -0.52 21.02 -3.64
N VAL A 25 0.27 21.94 -4.20
CA VAL A 25 0.59 23.25 -3.58
C VAL A 25 -0.63 24.16 -3.53
N SER A 26 -1.48 24.11 -4.55
CA SER A 26 -2.66 24.98 -4.66
C SER A 26 -3.88 24.47 -3.89
N HIS A 27 -3.85 23.23 -3.39
CA HIS A 27 -4.98 22.61 -2.72
C HIS A 27 -4.66 22.28 -1.27
N LYS A 28 -5.64 22.47 -0.38
CA LYS A 28 -5.56 21.97 0.99
C LYS A 28 -5.71 20.45 0.96
N ILE A 29 -4.58 19.72 0.92
CA ILE A 29 -4.55 18.23 0.82
C ILE A 29 -5.26 17.51 1.98
N THR A 30 -5.58 18.21 3.06
CA THR A 30 -6.37 17.69 4.18
C THR A 30 -7.88 17.80 3.99
N SER A 31 -8.34 18.51 2.96
CA SER A 31 -9.77 18.62 2.58
C SER A 31 -10.30 17.29 2.01
N SER A 32 -11.62 17.07 2.14
CA SER A 32 -12.25 15.83 1.65
C SER A 32 -12.07 15.63 0.15
N ASP A 33 -12.26 16.69 -0.64
CA ASP A 33 -12.16 16.61 -2.11
C ASP A 33 -10.73 16.30 -2.54
N ALA A 34 -9.74 17.01 -1.98
CA ALA A 34 -8.34 16.74 -2.29
C ALA A 34 -7.92 15.31 -1.88
N LYS A 35 -8.36 14.83 -0.72
CA LYS A 35 -8.12 13.45 -0.28
C LYS A 35 -8.70 12.43 -1.25
N ARG A 36 -9.92 12.66 -1.74
CA ARG A 36 -10.56 11.76 -2.71
C ARG A 36 -9.82 11.75 -4.05
N THR A 37 -9.41 12.93 -4.53
CA THR A 37 -8.59 13.04 -5.75
C THR A 37 -7.26 12.28 -5.61
N ILE A 38 -6.53 12.51 -4.51
CA ILE A 38 -5.27 11.81 -4.26
C ILE A 38 -5.50 10.30 -4.09
N ALA A 39 -6.60 9.88 -3.46
CA ALA A 39 -6.94 8.47 -3.34
C ALA A 39 -7.16 7.81 -4.72
N ASN A 40 -7.82 8.49 -5.66
CA ASN A 40 -7.95 7.99 -7.03
C ASN A 40 -6.59 7.85 -7.72
N ASP A 41 -5.70 8.84 -7.56
CA ASP A 41 -4.33 8.76 -8.10
C ASP A 41 -3.56 7.57 -7.50
N VAL A 42 -3.71 7.33 -6.19
CA VAL A 42 -3.10 6.18 -5.48
C VAL A 42 -3.67 4.85 -5.98
N VAL A 43 -4.98 4.74 -6.18
CA VAL A 43 -5.62 3.55 -6.74
C VAL A 43 -5.12 3.28 -8.16
N LEU A 44 -5.11 4.31 -9.01
CA LEU A 44 -4.66 4.19 -10.40
C LEU A 44 -3.18 3.81 -10.50
N ASN A 45 -2.32 4.36 -9.63
CA ASN A 45 -0.92 3.93 -9.54
C ASN A 45 -0.79 2.44 -9.22
N ALA A 46 -1.63 1.90 -8.34
CA ALA A 46 -1.61 0.48 -8.00
C ALA A 46 -2.18 -0.40 -9.13
N GLU A 47 -3.20 0.09 -9.85
CA GLU A 47 -3.74 -0.55 -11.05
C GLU A 47 -2.66 -0.71 -12.13
N GLU A 48 -1.94 0.36 -12.44
CA GLU A 48 -0.92 0.38 -13.50
C GLU A 48 0.35 -0.41 -13.15
N LEU A 49 0.53 -0.76 -11.87
CA LEU A 49 1.55 -1.71 -11.45
C LEU A 49 1.10 -3.15 -11.70
N GLU A 50 -0.19 -3.45 -11.66
CA GLU A 50 -0.73 -4.80 -11.87
C GLU A 50 -2.11 -4.75 -12.53
N ASP A 51 -2.13 -4.82 -13.86
CA ASP A 51 -3.37 -4.76 -14.65
C ASP A 51 -4.38 -5.88 -14.31
N GLU A 52 -3.89 -7.01 -13.78
CA GLU A 52 -4.73 -8.14 -13.33
C GLU A 52 -5.18 -8.01 -11.86
N LEU A 53 -4.86 -6.91 -11.20
CA LEU A 53 -5.24 -6.67 -9.83
C LEU A 53 -6.76 -6.43 -9.76
N ASP A 54 -7.48 -7.32 -9.09
CA ASP A 54 -8.89 -7.09 -8.81
C ASP A 54 -9.04 -6.01 -7.73
N LEU A 55 -8.91 -4.75 -8.14
CA LEU A 55 -8.98 -3.61 -7.26
C LEU A 55 -10.33 -3.48 -6.57
N ASN A 56 -11.42 -3.88 -7.22
CA ASN A 56 -12.73 -3.90 -6.58
C ASN A 56 -12.74 -4.87 -5.39
N PHE A 57 -12.17 -6.06 -5.57
CA PHE A 57 -11.97 -7.00 -4.48
C PHE A 57 -11.11 -6.37 -3.37
N ILE A 58 -9.98 -5.75 -3.66
CA ILE A 58 -9.11 -5.20 -2.60
C ILE A 58 -9.77 -4.03 -1.89
N LEU A 59 -10.35 -3.08 -2.64
CA LEU A 59 -11.09 -1.94 -2.10
C LEU A 59 -12.27 -2.39 -1.24
N ASP A 60 -12.88 -3.53 -1.58
CA ASP A 60 -13.97 -4.11 -0.80
C ASP A 60 -13.54 -4.58 0.60
N HIS A 61 -12.24 -4.78 0.82
CA HIS A 61 -11.67 -5.19 2.10
C HIS A 61 -10.95 -4.05 2.83
N ILE A 62 -10.85 -2.86 2.24
CA ILE A 62 -10.34 -1.68 2.92
C ILE A 62 -11.48 -1.00 3.66
N HIS A 63 -11.47 -1.17 4.98
CA HIS A 63 -12.39 -0.53 5.90
C HIS A 63 -11.62 0.42 6.82
N ILE A 64 -12.26 1.52 7.20
CA ILE A 64 -11.77 2.36 8.29
C ILE A 64 -12.92 2.62 9.23
N GLU A 65 -12.68 2.30 10.49
CA GLU A 65 -13.54 2.65 11.61
C GLU A 65 -12.73 3.57 12.53
N ALA A 66 -12.91 4.88 12.36
CA ALA A 66 -12.27 5.90 13.18
C ALA A 66 -13.33 6.88 13.69
N VAL A 67 -13.41 7.07 15.01
CA VAL A 67 -14.31 7.98 15.76
C VAL A 67 -15.46 8.56 14.92
N GLY A 68 -16.55 7.79 14.79
CA GLY A 68 -17.80 8.22 14.13
C GLY A 68 -17.82 8.13 12.59
N VAL A 69 -16.73 7.70 11.96
CA VAL A 69 -16.64 7.50 10.51
C VAL A 69 -16.44 6.02 10.19
N ARG A 70 -17.38 5.46 9.43
CA ARG A 70 -17.25 4.15 8.80
C ARG A 70 -17.15 4.36 7.30
N SER A 71 -15.97 4.11 6.74
CA SER A 71 -15.71 4.25 5.30
C SER A 71 -15.24 2.93 4.70
N LYS A 72 -15.53 2.75 3.41
CA LYS A 72 -15.14 1.58 2.61
C LYS A 72 -14.56 2.04 1.27
N GLY A 73 -13.70 1.23 0.66
CA GLY A 73 -13.21 1.43 -0.70
C GLY A 73 -12.43 2.73 -0.85
N ILE A 74 -12.66 3.48 -1.92
CA ILE A 74 -11.92 4.73 -2.22
C ILE A 74 -12.02 5.74 -1.07
N ASN A 75 -13.17 5.83 -0.39
CA ASN A 75 -13.30 6.72 0.77
C ASN A 75 -12.41 6.26 1.92
N ALA A 76 -12.28 4.95 2.15
CA ALA A 76 -11.35 4.43 3.14
C ALA A 76 -9.90 4.76 2.74
N VAL A 77 -9.50 4.55 1.48
CA VAL A 77 -8.17 4.97 0.97
C VAL A 77 -7.90 6.46 1.19
N ALA A 78 -8.91 7.30 0.95
CA ALA A 78 -8.84 8.75 1.17
C ALA A 78 -8.57 9.13 2.64
N PHE A 79 -9.07 8.34 3.59
CA PHE A 79 -8.85 8.57 5.02
C PHE A 79 -7.59 7.88 5.57
N SER A 80 -7.17 6.73 5.03
CA SER A 80 -6.00 5.98 5.51
C SER A 80 -4.68 6.60 5.05
N VAL A 81 -4.55 6.86 3.75
CA VAL A 81 -3.23 7.01 3.11
C VAL A 81 -3.10 8.24 2.23
N ALA A 82 -4.20 8.78 1.68
CA ALA A 82 -4.13 9.88 0.72
C ALA A 82 -3.41 11.13 1.28
N THR A 83 -3.70 11.53 2.52
CA THR A 83 -2.97 12.64 3.16
C THR A 83 -1.50 12.32 3.37
N THR A 84 -1.16 11.06 3.68
CA THR A 84 0.23 10.64 3.90
C THR A 84 1.04 10.74 2.62
N ILE A 85 0.58 10.11 1.54
CA ILE A 85 1.25 10.09 0.23
C ILE A 85 1.25 11.49 -0.38
N GLY A 86 0.11 12.18 -0.40
CA GLY A 86 0.02 13.55 -0.93
C GLY A 86 0.96 14.52 -0.21
N SER A 87 1.14 14.36 1.11
CA SER A 87 2.10 15.15 1.89
C SER A 87 3.56 14.83 1.54
N VAL A 88 3.88 13.57 1.21
CA VAL A 88 5.22 13.18 0.77
C VAL A 88 5.50 13.78 -0.61
N ALA A 89 4.60 13.57 -1.57
CA ALA A 89 4.69 14.15 -2.92
C ALA A 89 4.85 15.68 -2.87
N LEU A 90 3.98 16.36 -2.10
CA LEU A 90 4.02 17.81 -1.92
C LEU A 90 5.40 18.28 -1.44
N ARG A 91 5.90 17.68 -0.35
CA ARG A 91 7.13 18.14 0.31
C ARG A 91 8.40 17.77 -0.46
N MET A 92 8.41 16.61 -1.13
CA MET A 92 9.48 16.22 -2.05
C MET A 92 9.51 17.09 -3.32
N GLY A 93 8.41 17.78 -3.65
CA GLY A 93 8.31 18.52 -4.91
C GLY A 93 8.08 17.61 -6.10
N LYS A 94 7.38 16.49 -5.89
CA LYS A 94 7.13 15.43 -6.87
C LYS A 94 5.67 15.40 -7.28
N ASP A 95 5.43 14.95 -8.51
CA ASP A 95 4.10 14.68 -9.05
C ASP A 95 3.58 13.33 -8.54
N MET A 96 2.27 13.11 -8.60
CA MET A 96 1.64 11.89 -8.06
C MET A 96 1.96 10.63 -8.87
N ASP A 97 2.56 10.75 -10.04
CA ASP A 97 3.05 9.69 -10.92
C ASP A 97 4.58 9.50 -10.85
N SER A 98 5.29 10.18 -9.93
CA SER A 98 6.72 9.94 -9.75
C SER A 98 7.00 8.52 -9.25
N PRO A 99 8.15 7.90 -9.59
CA PRO A 99 8.45 6.53 -9.19
C PRO A 99 8.30 6.27 -7.69
N GLU A 100 8.73 7.21 -6.84
CA GLU A 100 8.59 7.08 -5.38
C GLU A 100 7.12 7.01 -4.96
N ILE A 101 6.27 7.84 -5.56
CA ILE A 101 4.84 7.93 -5.23
C ILE A 101 4.07 6.73 -5.78
N VAL A 102 4.39 6.27 -6.99
CA VAL A 102 3.83 5.04 -7.58
C VAL A 102 4.19 3.85 -6.70
N TYR A 103 5.46 3.73 -6.30
CA TYR A 103 5.93 2.66 -5.42
C TYR A 103 5.20 2.67 -4.07
N MET A 104 5.11 3.83 -3.41
CA MET A 104 4.39 3.98 -2.15
C MET A 104 2.91 3.63 -2.28
N SER A 105 2.28 3.98 -3.41
CA SER A 105 0.88 3.67 -3.70
C SER A 105 0.66 2.17 -3.83
N GLY A 106 1.45 1.47 -4.64
CA GLY A 106 1.37 0.01 -4.74
C GLY A 106 1.70 -0.69 -3.43
N TYR A 107 2.70 -0.21 -2.69
CA TYR A 107 3.07 -0.78 -1.40
C TYR A 107 1.95 -0.65 -0.35
N TYR A 108 1.13 0.40 -0.42
CA TYR A 108 -0.06 0.51 0.43
C TYR A 108 -1.02 -0.66 0.22
N PHE A 109 -1.36 -0.97 -1.04
CA PHE A 109 -2.24 -2.10 -1.36
C PHE A 109 -1.60 -3.46 -1.05
N TYR A 110 -0.29 -3.59 -1.23
CA TYR A 110 0.44 -4.78 -0.77
C TYR A 110 0.30 -4.95 0.75
N GLY A 111 0.46 -3.88 1.53
CA GLY A 111 0.30 -3.92 2.99
C GLY A 111 -1.12 -4.29 3.42
N VAL A 112 -2.14 -3.79 2.73
CA VAL A 112 -3.55 -4.20 2.94
C VAL A 112 -3.72 -5.71 2.70
N LEU A 113 -3.23 -6.22 1.57
CA LEU A 113 -3.32 -7.64 1.23
C LEU A 113 -2.56 -8.52 2.24
N ASP A 114 -1.37 -8.09 2.68
CA ASP A 114 -0.58 -8.84 3.66
C ASP A 114 -1.30 -8.93 5.02
N GLN A 115 -1.91 -7.83 5.48
CA GLN A 115 -2.73 -7.87 6.69
C GLN A 115 -3.96 -8.76 6.56
N LEU A 116 -4.63 -8.73 5.41
CA LEU A 116 -5.78 -9.61 5.16
C LEU A 116 -5.34 -11.07 5.20
N ALA A 117 -4.20 -11.42 4.61
CA ALA A 117 -3.63 -12.77 4.71
C ALA A 117 -3.31 -13.15 6.16
N GLN A 118 -2.73 -12.23 6.94
CA GLN A 118 -2.43 -12.44 8.35
C GLN A 118 -3.70 -12.61 9.22
N LYS A 119 -4.84 -12.03 8.84
CA LYS A 119 -6.14 -12.20 9.53
C LYS A 119 -6.88 -13.46 9.06
N LEU A 120 -6.93 -13.74 7.77
CA LEU A 120 -7.71 -14.83 7.17
C LEU A 120 -7.12 -16.22 7.49
N ASN A 121 -5.80 -16.39 7.36
CA ASN A 121 -5.18 -17.71 7.56
C ASN A 121 -5.43 -18.28 8.98
N PRO A 122 -5.22 -17.51 10.07
CA PRO A 122 -5.56 -17.98 11.42
C PRO A 122 -7.05 -18.22 11.64
N GLN A 123 -7.93 -17.45 10.97
CA GLN A 123 -9.38 -17.67 11.06
C GLN A 123 -9.79 -19.01 10.43
N ILE A 124 -9.23 -19.35 9.27
CA ILE A 124 -9.45 -20.65 8.60
C ILE A 124 -8.96 -21.78 9.50
N GLU A 125 -7.75 -21.67 10.05
CA GLU A 125 -7.18 -22.67 10.97
C GLU A 125 -8.04 -22.85 12.23
N ALA A 126 -8.43 -21.75 12.88
CA ALA A 126 -9.33 -21.77 14.03
C ALA A 126 -10.70 -22.41 13.69
N GLY A 127 -11.19 -22.21 12.47
CA GLY A 127 -12.40 -22.85 11.98
C GLY A 127 -12.23 -24.36 11.79
N ARG A 128 -11.13 -24.80 11.18
CA ARG A 128 -10.79 -26.22 10.99
C ARG A 128 -10.62 -26.95 12.32
N GLN A 129 -9.96 -26.32 13.29
CA GLN A 129 -9.72 -26.86 14.64
C GLN A 129 -10.96 -26.81 15.56
N GLY A 130 -12.08 -26.24 15.10
CA GLY A 130 -13.30 -26.14 15.91
C GLY A 130 -13.24 -25.07 17.01
N ALA A 131 -12.26 -24.17 16.97
CA ALA A 131 -12.15 -23.03 17.89
C ALA A 131 -13.17 -21.92 17.57
N ARG A 132 -13.74 -21.90 16.35
CA ARG A 132 -14.84 -21.01 15.95
C ARG A 132 -16.19 -21.75 16.05
N ARG A 133 -17.20 -21.07 16.58
CA ARG A 133 -18.58 -21.58 16.64
C ARG A 133 -19.29 -21.38 15.31
N PHE A 134 -19.91 -22.44 14.80
CA PHE A 134 -20.75 -22.42 13.61
C PHE A 134 -22.15 -22.96 13.96
N VAL A 135 -23.16 -22.52 13.20
CA VAL A 135 -24.56 -22.95 13.41
C VAL A 135 -24.82 -24.39 12.95
N SER A 136 -24.01 -24.91 12.02
CA SER A 136 -24.05 -26.30 11.56
C SER A 136 -22.74 -26.69 10.89
N GLU A 137 -22.50 -27.99 10.71
CA GLU A 137 -21.34 -28.50 9.94
C GLU A 137 -21.40 -28.07 8.46
N GLU A 138 -22.60 -27.97 7.88
CA GLU A 138 -22.77 -27.48 6.51
C GLU A 138 -22.42 -25.99 6.40
N ALA A 139 -22.83 -25.18 7.38
CA ALA A 139 -22.46 -23.76 7.45
C ALA A 139 -20.95 -23.58 7.67
N LYS A 140 -20.34 -24.42 8.51
CA LYS A 140 -18.88 -24.47 8.70
C LYS A 140 -18.18 -24.74 7.38
N LYS A 141 -18.57 -25.81 6.66
CA LYS A 141 -17.99 -26.17 5.38
C LYS A 141 -18.10 -25.04 4.36
N LYS A 142 -19.30 -24.48 4.17
CA LYS A 142 -19.54 -23.40 3.21
C LYS A 142 -18.73 -22.13 3.52
N GLN A 143 -18.61 -21.79 4.81
CA GLN A 143 -17.85 -20.61 5.22
C GLN A 143 -16.34 -20.83 5.04
N LEU A 144 -15.82 -21.99 5.41
CA LEU A 144 -14.41 -22.34 5.19
C LEU A 144 -14.05 -22.37 3.70
N ASP A 145 -14.88 -22.99 2.86
CA ASP A 145 -14.66 -23.01 1.40
C ASP A 145 -14.60 -21.58 0.81
N LYS A 146 -15.39 -20.64 1.37
CA LYS A 146 -15.37 -19.23 0.96
C LYS A 146 -14.07 -18.55 1.39
N GLU A 147 -13.71 -18.70 2.67
CA GLU A 147 -12.51 -18.08 3.25
C GLU A 147 -11.22 -18.63 2.61
N GLU A 148 -11.19 -19.91 2.27
CA GLU A 148 -10.06 -20.54 1.57
C GLU A 148 -9.86 -19.95 0.18
N ARG A 149 -10.92 -19.82 -0.61
CA ARG A 149 -10.86 -19.15 -1.93
C ARG A 149 -10.45 -17.68 -1.82
N GLU A 150 -10.94 -17.00 -0.78
CA GLU A 150 -10.57 -15.62 -0.48
C GLU A 150 -9.08 -15.52 -0.14
N ALA A 151 -8.56 -16.40 0.72
CA ALA A 151 -7.16 -16.46 1.09
C ALA A 151 -6.25 -16.76 -0.11
N GLU A 152 -6.64 -17.69 -0.98
CA GLU A 152 -5.94 -17.98 -2.25
C GLU A 152 -5.87 -16.74 -3.14
N LYS A 153 -6.99 -16.02 -3.29
CA LYS A 153 -7.05 -14.79 -4.09
C LYS A 153 -6.19 -13.67 -3.49
N VAL A 154 -6.22 -13.50 -2.17
CA VAL A 154 -5.37 -12.54 -1.46
C VAL A 154 -3.90 -12.89 -1.67
N ALA A 155 -3.50 -14.14 -1.47
CA ALA A 155 -2.13 -14.60 -1.66
C ALA A 155 -1.63 -14.34 -3.09
N ALA A 156 -2.42 -14.75 -4.10
CA ALA A 156 -2.07 -14.53 -5.50
C ALA A 156 -1.93 -13.04 -5.84
N SER A 157 -2.84 -12.20 -5.37
CA SER A 157 -2.79 -10.74 -5.61
C SER A 157 -1.58 -10.12 -4.91
N LYS A 158 -1.28 -10.57 -3.68
CA LYS A 158 -0.13 -10.10 -2.89
C LYS A 158 1.19 -10.41 -3.58
N ASP A 159 1.36 -11.65 -4.05
CA ASP A 159 2.59 -12.11 -4.68
C ASP A 159 2.81 -11.43 -6.04
N LYS A 160 1.74 -11.23 -6.83
CA LYS A 160 1.79 -10.46 -8.07
C LYS A 160 2.22 -9.02 -7.80
N LEU A 161 1.57 -8.35 -6.85
CA LEU A 161 1.89 -6.96 -6.53
C LEU A 161 3.30 -6.82 -5.94
N GLN A 162 3.77 -7.79 -5.16
CA GLN A 162 5.16 -7.84 -4.66
C GLN A 162 6.17 -7.93 -5.81
N THR A 163 5.92 -8.83 -6.76
CA THR A 163 6.74 -8.99 -7.97
C THR A 163 6.76 -7.70 -8.79
N SER A 164 5.58 -7.15 -9.07
CA SER A 164 5.42 -5.91 -9.84
C SER A 164 6.09 -4.71 -9.15
N LEU A 165 6.02 -4.59 -7.82
CA LEU A 165 6.74 -3.56 -7.06
C LEU A 165 8.27 -3.70 -7.16
N ALA A 166 8.80 -4.93 -7.13
CA ALA A 166 10.23 -5.17 -7.26
C ALA A 166 10.73 -4.81 -8.68
N GLN A 167 10.03 -5.26 -9.71
CA GLN A 167 10.33 -4.94 -11.10
C GLN A 167 10.21 -3.43 -11.39
N PHE A 168 9.17 -2.79 -10.85
CA PHE A 168 8.98 -1.35 -11.01
C PHE A 168 10.06 -0.55 -10.30
N ALA A 169 10.46 -0.94 -9.10
CA ALA A 169 11.55 -0.28 -8.37
C ALA A 169 12.86 -0.33 -9.15
N GLU A 170 13.19 -1.48 -9.74
CA GLU A 170 14.38 -1.65 -10.58
C GLU A 170 14.33 -0.75 -11.83
N GLN A 171 13.22 -0.76 -12.57
CA GLN A 171 13.06 0.05 -13.79
C GLN A 171 12.97 1.55 -13.51
N GLY A 172 12.36 1.93 -12.39
CA GLY A 172 12.15 3.32 -11.96
C GLY A 172 13.38 3.96 -11.30
N GLY A 173 14.51 3.26 -11.23
CA GLY A 173 15.74 3.76 -10.62
C GLY A 173 15.71 3.82 -9.08
N LEU A 174 14.81 3.07 -8.44
CA LEU A 174 14.70 2.93 -6.99
C LEU A 174 15.45 1.67 -6.51
N SER A 175 16.73 1.57 -6.86
CA SER A 175 17.55 0.37 -6.57
C SER A 175 18.18 0.35 -5.18
N ASP A 176 18.23 1.50 -4.49
CA ASP A 176 18.78 1.58 -3.13
C ASP A 176 17.83 0.91 -2.11
N PRO A 177 18.26 -0.17 -1.42
CA PRO A 177 17.42 -0.86 -0.44
C PRO A 177 17.00 0.01 0.75
N GLN A 178 17.85 0.95 1.19
CA GLN A 178 17.53 1.90 2.26
C GLN A 178 16.45 2.87 1.80
N HIS A 179 16.55 3.36 0.55
CA HIS A 179 15.54 4.24 -0.01
C HIS A 179 14.18 3.53 -0.08
N LEU A 180 14.15 2.29 -0.58
CA LEU A 180 12.92 1.48 -0.61
C LEU A 180 12.34 1.27 0.78
N GLU A 181 13.14 0.94 1.78
CA GLU A 181 12.65 0.79 3.16
C GLU A 181 12.10 2.11 3.72
N ILE A 182 12.73 3.25 3.42
CA ILE A 182 12.19 4.55 3.80
C ILE A 182 10.82 4.79 3.17
N LEU A 183 10.65 4.55 1.87
CA LEU A 183 9.37 4.72 1.17
C LEU A 183 8.29 3.82 1.78
N LYS A 184 8.60 2.53 2.02
CA LYS A 184 7.70 1.57 2.67
C LYS A 184 7.21 2.08 4.02
N ARG A 185 8.12 2.57 4.87
CA ARG A 185 7.78 3.07 6.20
C ARG A 185 7.04 4.41 6.15
N LEU A 186 7.40 5.31 5.23
CA LEU A 186 6.71 6.58 5.04
C LEU A 186 5.24 6.38 4.67
N THR A 187 4.91 5.33 3.90
CA THR A 187 3.53 5.00 3.51
C THR A 187 2.62 4.80 4.73
N PHE A 188 3.16 4.21 5.80
CA PHE A 188 2.40 3.87 7.01
C PHE A 188 2.80 4.68 8.24
N MET A 189 3.62 5.73 8.08
CA MET A 189 4.09 6.53 9.21
C MET A 189 2.91 7.29 9.87
N PRO A 190 2.77 7.26 11.21
CA PRO A 190 1.66 7.88 11.88
C PRO A 190 1.83 9.40 11.91
N ASN A 191 0.71 10.12 12.05
CA ASN A 191 0.74 11.59 12.13
C ASN A 191 1.44 12.10 13.40
N SER A 192 1.51 11.29 14.45
CA SER A 192 2.27 11.60 15.68
C SER A 192 3.76 11.79 15.40
N ASP A 193 4.30 11.17 14.35
CA ASP A 193 5.70 11.28 13.95
C ASP A 193 5.95 12.32 12.84
N ASN A 194 5.02 13.26 12.63
CA ASN A 194 5.11 14.25 11.56
C ASN A 194 6.45 15.03 11.54
N GLN A 195 7.04 15.36 12.70
CA GLN A 195 8.35 16.02 12.74
C GLN A 195 9.46 15.14 12.15
N LYS A 196 9.48 13.84 12.49
CA LYS A 196 10.47 12.89 11.96
C LYS A 196 10.20 12.62 10.48
N LYS A 197 8.93 12.42 10.10
CA LYS A 197 8.49 12.29 8.71
C LYS A 197 9.02 13.43 7.85
N HIS A 198 8.80 14.66 8.31
CA HIS A 198 9.27 15.88 7.64
C HIS A 198 10.79 15.90 7.47
N LYS A 199 11.54 15.56 8.51
CA LYS A 199 13.00 15.50 8.46
C LYS A 199 13.51 14.45 7.48
N ILE A 200 12.90 13.25 7.47
CA ILE A 200 13.21 12.18 6.51
C ILE A 200 12.99 12.68 5.09
N ILE A 201 11.84 13.30 4.81
CA ILE A 201 11.53 13.82 3.47
C ILE A 201 12.51 14.92 3.03
N ASP A 202 12.89 15.83 3.93
CA ASP A 202 13.84 16.89 3.61
C ASP A 202 15.21 16.33 3.23
N LEU A 203 15.66 15.27 3.89
CA LEU A 203 16.91 14.59 3.56
C LEU A 203 16.83 13.82 2.24
N LEU A 204 15.71 13.14 1.97
CA LEU A 204 15.48 12.50 0.67
C LEU A 204 15.53 13.54 -0.46
N LYS A 205 14.97 14.73 -0.25
CA LYS A 205 14.99 15.82 -1.24
C LYS A 205 16.40 16.30 -1.56
N THR A 206 17.33 16.24 -0.60
CA THR A 206 18.75 16.58 -0.80
C THR A 206 19.60 15.38 -1.23
N GLY A 207 19.01 14.19 -1.41
CA GLY A 207 19.72 12.96 -1.77
C GLY A 207 20.44 12.26 -0.62
N ASP A 208 20.21 12.68 0.64
CA ASP A 208 20.82 12.04 1.82
C ASP A 208 19.97 10.85 2.30
N ILE A 209 20.06 9.75 1.56
CA ILE A 209 19.33 8.51 1.85
C ILE A 209 19.79 7.89 3.19
N ALA A 210 21.11 7.87 3.44
CA ALA A 210 21.67 7.29 4.66
C ALA A 210 21.20 8.05 5.91
N GLY A 211 21.26 9.38 5.91
CA GLY A 211 20.77 10.21 7.01
C GLY A 211 19.25 10.06 7.23
N ALA A 212 18.48 9.94 6.15
CA ALA A 212 17.05 9.66 6.23
C ALA A 212 16.78 8.29 6.88
N TYR A 213 17.54 7.27 6.51
CA TYR A 213 17.45 5.92 7.06
C TYR A 213 17.81 5.88 8.55
N GLU A 214 18.84 6.60 8.98
CA GLU A 214 19.21 6.69 10.40
C GLU A 214 18.10 7.29 11.28
N ILE A 215 17.38 8.28 10.77
CA ILE A 215 16.22 8.86 11.49
C ILE A 215 15.09 7.85 11.52
N LEU A 216 14.85 7.14 10.41
CA LEU A 216 13.82 6.12 10.33
C LEU A 216 14.01 5.02 11.38
N GLN A 217 15.25 4.55 11.60
CA GLN A 217 15.57 3.55 12.63
C GLN A 217 15.27 4.02 14.06
N LYS A 218 15.20 5.34 14.29
CA LYS A 218 14.83 5.94 15.59
C LYS A 218 13.31 6.11 15.75
N VAL A 219 12.52 5.79 14.74
CA VAL A 219 11.05 5.78 14.80
C VAL A 219 10.60 4.43 15.34
N ASN A 220 9.92 4.42 16.49
CA ASN A 220 9.38 3.20 17.07
C ASN A 220 8.01 2.91 16.45
N ILE A 221 7.96 2.06 15.42
CA ILE A 221 6.75 1.82 14.60
C ILE A 221 5.86 0.68 15.15
N ARG A 222 6.00 0.30 16.43
CA ARG A 222 4.99 -0.58 17.06
C ARG A 222 3.74 0.27 17.34
N GLU A 223 2.59 -0.15 16.79
CA GLU A 223 1.23 0.47 16.89
C GLU A 223 0.83 1.51 15.82
N VAL A 224 0.72 1.14 14.54
CA VAL A 224 0.03 2.01 13.53
C VAL A 224 -0.91 1.24 12.61
N LEU A 225 -0.64 -0.04 12.40
CA LEU A 225 -1.39 -0.89 11.48
C LEU A 225 -2.67 -1.47 12.08
N ASP A 226 -2.75 -1.61 13.40
CA ASP A 226 -3.95 -2.08 14.12
C ASP A 226 -5.02 -0.98 14.32
N GLU A 227 -4.66 0.30 14.21
CA GLU A 227 -5.57 1.43 14.43
C GLU A 227 -6.23 1.96 13.14
N ARG A 228 -5.79 1.52 11.96
CA ARG A 228 -6.11 2.18 10.68
C ARG A 228 -6.79 1.30 9.62
N ILE A 229 -6.95 -0.01 9.84
CA ILE A 229 -7.60 -0.96 8.91
C ILE A 229 -8.53 -1.93 9.65
#